data_AF-A0A2V5RLI1-F1
#
_entry.id   AF-A0A2V5RLI1-F1
#
_cell.length_a   1.000
_cell.length_b   1.000
_cell.length_c   1.000
_cell.angle_alpha   90.00
_cell.angle_beta   90.00
_cell.angle_gamma   90.00
#
_symmetry.space_group_name_H-M   'P 1'
#
loop_
_entity.id
_entity.type
_entity.pdbx_description
1 polymer ?
#
loop_
_entity_poly.entity_id
_entity_poly.type
_entity_poly.pdbx_seq_one_letter_code
_entity_poly.pdbx_strand_id
1 'polypeptide(L)'
;MLTAHSGKRLENNYSLNTVDICPVGALTSTDFRFKMRVWFLKETKSICTSCATGCNTIIGTREDVIYRQTPRENDHVNSCWMCDYGRLNFKFLEAENRLLEPQIRSDGKLIAADWPAAISEASLQLKQFTGNEIAIVASGRMTNEELWLTSQLAKSLGVQWIDIVPRREPGDDILLSEDRNPNTNGARLILGSTSEPGAKLMAIAEAVKSGEIKALVMLKENAMHLGMPVEQLAQLPVFIVMNILAHEATQKATVVLPACGFAEKRGSMINGKGRLQRLNRAARPPGNARDDWEILRDLLQAVGGGDSLSSSDDVFRRISEKAIAQAVAIQARRRAVGRKVHEARKALGVRRD
;
A
#
# COMPACT_ATOMS: atom_id res chain seq x y z
N MET A 1 -30.84 15.49 5.43
CA MET A 1 -29.69 16.41 5.32
C MET A 1 -29.69 17.25 6.59
N LEU A 2 -28.57 17.30 7.34
CA LEU A 2 -28.55 17.93 8.66
C LEU A 2 -28.15 19.41 8.56
N THR A 3 -28.90 20.30 9.21
CA THR A 3 -28.62 21.73 9.27
C THR A 3 -28.35 22.16 10.70
N ALA A 4 -27.27 22.89 10.95
CA ALA A 4 -26.95 23.45 12.26
C ALA A 4 -27.82 24.67 12.59
N HIS A 5 -28.26 25.40 11.55
CA HIS A 5 -29.18 26.54 11.60
C HIS A 5 -29.89 26.67 10.24
N SER A 6 -30.96 27.46 10.15
CA SER A 6 -31.64 27.72 8.87
C SER A 6 -30.65 28.15 7.79
N GLY A 7 -30.63 27.45 6.65
CA GLY A 7 -29.70 27.70 5.54
C GLY A 7 -28.25 27.28 5.77
N LYS A 8 -27.85 26.83 6.96
CA LYS A 8 -26.47 26.38 7.26
C LYS A 8 -26.41 24.88 7.48
N ARG A 9 -25.82 24.17 6.52
CA ARG A 9 -25.59 22.72 6.59
C ARG A 9 -24.49 22.40 7.59
N LEU A 10 -24.59 21.24 8.24
CA LEU A 10 -23.48 20.70 9.02
C LEU A 10 -22.46 20.07 8.06
N GLU A 11 -21.60 20.91 7.49
CA GLU A 11 -20.55 20.51 6.55
C GLU A 11 -19.19 20.67 7.24
N ASN A 12 -18.56 19.54 7.58
CA ASN A 12 -17.16 19.47 8.01
C ASN A 12 -16.65 18.03 7.78
N ASN A 13 -15.33 17.85 7.85
CA ASN A 13 -14.66 16.57 7.62
C ASN A 13 -14.99 15.46 8.65
N TYR A 14 -15.80 15.74 9.67
CA TYR A 14 -16.07 14.89 10.82
C TYR A 14 -17.55 14.76 11.15
N SER A 15 -18.44 15.16 10.24
CA SER A 15 -19.88 15.23 10.48
C SER A 15 -20.47 13.87 10.85
N LEU A 16 -19.94 12.77 10.31
CA LEU A 16 -20.44 11.42 10.58
C LEU A 16 -20.07 10.89 11.96
N ASN A 17 -19.17 11.55 12.70
CA ASN A 17 -18.93 11.21 14.10
C ASN A 17 -20.16 11.53 14.97
N THR A 18 -21.02 12.46 14.56
CA THR A 18 -22.30 12.72 15.24
C THR A 18 -23.24 11.51 15.22
N VAL A 19 -23.13 10.64 14.20
CA VAL A 19 -23.87 9.37 14.12
C VAL A 19 -23.40 8.41 15.20
N ASP A 20 -22.10 8.37 15.50
CA ASP A 20 -21.54 7.50 16.53
C ASP A 20 -21.86 7.99 17.95
N ILE A 21 -21.95 9.31 18.14
CA ILE A 21 -22.31 9.93 19.44
C ILE A 21 -23.80 9.77 19.76
N CYS A 22 -24.67 9.71 18.74
CA CYS A 22 -26.12 9.74 18.95
C CYS A 22 -26.62 8.47 19.64
N PRO A 23 -27.14 8.54 20.88
CA PRO A 23 -27.52 7.34 21.64
C PRO A 23 -28.83 6.69 21.18
N VAL A 24 -29.66 7.44 20.43
CA VAL A 24 -31.06 7.07 20.12
C VAL A 24 -31.30 6.77 18.64
N GLY A 25 -30.28 6.88 17.78
CA GLY A 25 -30.44 6.69 16.34
C GLY A 25 -31.25 7.79 15.63
N ALA A 26 -31.38 8.97 16.25
CA ALA A 26 -31.94 10.15 15.58
C ALA A 26 -31.01 10.62 14.45
N LEU A 27 -29.70 10.54 14.68
CA LEU A 27 -28.67 10.79 13.67
C LEU A 27 -28.21 9.46 13.09
N THR A 28 -28.39 9.28 11.78
CA THR A 28 -28.00 8.05 11.07
C THR A 28 -27.25 8.40 9.80
N SER A 29 -26.26 7.59 9.45
CA SER A 29 -25.52 7.73 8.19
C SER A 29 -26.46 7.38 7.03
N THR A 30 -26.65 8.30 6.09
CA THR A 30 -27.38 8.04 4.85
C THR A 30 -26.73 6.94 4.01
N ASP A 31 -25.42 6.74 4.16
CA ASP A 31 -24.68 5.69 3.49
C ASP A 31 -25.02 4.28 4.01
N PHE A 32 -25.44 4.14 5.26
CA PHE A 32 -25.71 2.83 5.89
C PHE A 32 -27.20 2.59 6.19
N ARG A 33 -27.95 3.67 6.44
CA ARG A 33 -29.36 3.61 6.86
C ARG A 33 -30.16 2.75 5.87
N PHE A 34 -30.90 1.79 6.43
CA PHE A 34 -31.76 0.83 5.71
C PHE A 34 -31.06 -0.17 4.80
N LYS A 35 -29.72 -0.16 4.68
CA LYS A 35 -29.00 -1.18 3.91
C LYS A 35 -28.81 -2.49 4.66
N MET A 36 -28.54 -2.43 5.97
CA MET A 36 -28.32 -3.61 6.81
C MET A 36 -28.62 -3.31 8.29
N ARG A 37 -28.83 -4.35 9.11
CA ARG A 37 -28.88 -4.22 10.58
C ARG A 37 -27.52 -4.57 11.18
N VAL A 38 -27.13 -3.83 12.22
CA VAL A 38 -25.79 -3.96 12.83
C VAL A 38 -25.53 -5.35 13.42
N TRP A 39 -26.54 -5.99 14.02
CA TRP A 39 -26.41 -7.35 14.57
C TRP A 39 -26.27 -8.46 13.53
N PHE A 40 -26.45 -8.16 12.24
CA PHE A 40 -26.15 -9.09 11.15
C PHE A 40 -24.72 -8.93 10.60
N LEU A 41 -24.01 -7.87 10.99
CA LEU A 41 -22.67 -7.62 10.48
C LEU A 41 -21.64 -8.43 11.24
N LYS A 42 -20.73 -9.03 10.51
CA LYS A 42 -19.46 -9.48 11.05
C LYS A 42 -18.56 -8.26 11.20
N GLU A 43 -18.10 -8.01 12.42
CA GLU A 43 -17.20 -6.92 12.73
C GLU A 43 -15.74 -7.37 12.67
N THR A 44 -14.94 -6.68 11.87
CA THR A 44 -13.49 -6.92 11.77
C THR A 44 -12.71 -5.68 12.20
N LYS A 45 -11.90 -5.82 13.25
CA LYS A 45 -10.99 -4.76 13.71
C LYS A 45 -9.86 -4.59 12.69
N SER A 46 -9.70 -3.40 12.12
CA SER A 46 -8.68 -3.11 11.10
C SER A 46 -8.18 -1.66 11.22
N ILE A 47 -7.60 -1.14 10.14
CA ILE A 47 -7.17 0.25 10.00
C ILE A 47 -7.67 0.86 8.70
N CYS A 48 -7.82 2.18 8.70
CA CYS A 48 -8.08 2.98 7.51
C CYS A 48 -6.83 3.15 6.66
N THR A 49 -6.94 2.95 5.35
CA THR A 49 -5.82 3.12 4.40
C THR A 49 -5.93 4.39 3.55
N SER A 50 -6.70 5.38 4.01
CA SER A 50 -7.00 6.60 3.26
C SER A 50 -5.94 7.70 3.39
N CYS A 51 -5.20 7.74 4.50
CA CYS A 51 -4.12 8.70 4.72
C CYS A 51 -3.14 8.18 5.79
N ALA A 52 -2.02 8.89 5.97
CA ALA A 52 -0.95 8.55 6.89
C ALA A 52 -1.37 8.49 8.36
N THR A 53 -2.53 9.00 8.75
CA THR A 53 -3.01 8.88 10.14
C THR A 53 -3.24 7.43 10.54
N GLY A 54 -3.74 6.59 9.61
CA GLY A 54 -4.00 5.17 9.90
C GLY A 54 -5.02 4.95 11.01
N CYS A 55 -6.13 5.71 11.02
CA CYS A 55 -7.18 5.59 12.04
C CYS A 55 -7.62 4.13 12.23
N ASN A 56 -7.79 3.71 13.47
CA ASN A 56 -8.24 2.36 13.79
C ASN A 56 -9.73 2.25 13.51
N THR A 57 -10.14 1.12 12.92
CA THR A 57 -11.51 0.94 12.42
C THR A 57 -12.12 -0.38 12.82
N ILE A 58 -13.44 -0.42 12.78
CA ILE A 58 -14.23 -1.64 12.66
C ILE A 58 -14.86 -1.62 11.26
N ILE A 59 -14.62 -2.67 10.48
CA ILE A 59 -15.25 -2.88 9.18
C ILE A 59 -16.38 -3.89 9.39
N GLY A 60 -17.61 -3.46 9.10
CA GLY A 60 -18.81 -4.28 9.19
C GLY A 60 -19.15 -4.90 7.84
N THR A 61 -19.05 -6.23 7.75
CA THR A 61 -19.30 -6.98 6.52
C THR A 61 -20.41 -8.00 6.66
N ARG A 62 -21.05 -8.35 5.56
CA ARG A 62 -21.95 -9.50 5.46
C ARG A 62 -21.86 -10.06 4.04
N GLU A 63 -21.70 -11.38 3.93
CA GLU A 63 -21.56 -12.05 2.62
C GLU A 63 -20.45 -11.41 1.76
N ASP A 64 -19.34 -11.05 2.41
CA ASP A 64 -18.17 -10.35 1.83
C ASP A 64 -18.44 -8.93 1.28
N VAL A 65 -19.65 -8.42 1.40
CA VAL A 65 -20.00 -7.02 1.08
C VAL A 65 -19.70 -6.13 2.28
N ILE A 66 -19.10 -4.95 2.03
CA ILE A 66 -18.73 -4.00 3.08
C ILE A 66 -19.85 -2.96 3.20
N TYR A 67 -20.54 -2.98 4.34
CA TYR A 67 -21.69 -2.07 4.54
C TYR A 67 -21.31 -0.78 5.25
N ARG A 68 -20.33 -0.82 6.15
CA ARG A 68 -19.88 0.34 6.91
C ARG A 68 -18.47 0.17 7.44
N GLN A 69 -17.80 1.30 7.61
CA GLN A 69 -16.57 1.44 8.38
C GLN A 69 -16.81 2.46 9.49
N THR A 70 -16.42 2.13 10.73
CA THR A 70 -16.56 3.01 11.89
C THR A 70 -15.23 3.14 12.62
N PRO A 71 -15.03 4.21 13.40
CA PRO A 71 -13.84 4.33 14.23
C PRO A 71 -13.82 3.22 15.29
N ARG A 72 -12.61 2.81 15.63
CA ARG A 72 -12.30 1.97 16.79
C ARG A 72 -11.42 2.77 17.72
N GLU A 73 -11.68 2.64 19.02
CA GLU A 73 -10.93 3.34 20.05
C GLU A 73 -9.43 3.01 20.01
N ASN A 74 -8.60 4.06 19.95
CA ASN A 74 -7.16 4.03 20.14
C ASN A 74 -6.61 5.45 20.42
N ASP A 75 -6.34 5.76 21.68
CA ASP A 75 -5.87 7.10 22.12
C ASP A 75 -4.51 7.51 21.57
N HIS A 76 -3.72 6.54 21.09
CA HIS A 76 -2.44 6.86 20.46
C HIS A 76 -2.56 7.24 18.98
N VAL A 77 -3.76 7.15 18.39
CA VAL A 77 -3.98 7.41 16.96
C VAL A 77 -5.16 8.34 16.74
N ASN A 78 -6.37 7.89 17.06
CA ASN A 78 -7.62 8.55 16.67
C ASN A 78 -8.66 8.66 17.79
N SER A 79 -8.33 8.23 19.01
CA SER A 79 -9.29 8.02 20.10
C SER A 79 -10.52 7.30 19.54
N CYS A 80 -11.73 7.85 19.66
CA CYS A 80 -12.96 7.29 19.11
C CYS A 80 -13.42 7.95 17.78
N TRP A 81 -12.58 8.73 17.11
CA TRP A 81 -12.94 9.56 15.97
C TRP A 81 -12.38 9.07 14.63
N MET A 82 -13.01 9.49 13.54
CA MET A 82 -12.53 9.26 12.17
C MET A 82 -13.09 10.34 11.23
N CYS A 83 -12.30 10.76 10.23
CA CYS A 83 -12.78 11.67 9.19
C CYS A 83 -13.77 10.99 8.23
N ASP A 84 -14.69 11.77 7.69
CA ASP A 84 -15.74 11.34 6.77
C ASP A 84 -15.15 10.78 5.47
N TYR A 85 -14.04 11.35 4.98
CA TYR A 85 -13.28 10.82 3.84
C TYR A 85 -12.89 9.35 4.08
N GLY A 86 -12.18 9.07 5.18
CA GLY A 86 -11.76 7.71 5.51
C GLY A 86 -12.92 6.77 5.78
N ARG A 87 -14.01 7.29 6.36
CA ARG A 87 -15.22 6.51 6.69
C ARG A 87 -15.97 6.02 5.45
N LEU A 88 -15.94 6.78 4.36
CA LEU A 88 -16.68 6.50 3.13
C LEU A 88 -15.82 5.92 2.00
N ASN A 89 -14.49 5.97 2.14
CA ASN A 89 -13.53 5.55 1.11
C ASN A 89 -13.25 4.04 1.10
N PHE A 90 -14.32 3.24 0.99
CA PHE A 90 -14.24 1.78 0.78
C PHE A 90 -15.02 1.31 -0.45
N LYS A 91 -15.89 2.16 -1.01
CA LYS A 91 -16.82 1.82 -2.10
C LYS A 91 -16.14 1.41 -3.40
N PHE A 92 -14.90 1.85 -3.62
CA PHE A 92 -14.12 1.46 -4.80
C PHE A 92 -13.86 -0.06 -4.82
N LEU A 93 -14.02 -0.77 -3.69
CA LEU A 93 -13.94 -2.21 -3.64
C LEU A 93 -15.11 -2.90 -4.36
N GLU A 94 -16.23 -2.22 -4.55
CA GLU A 94 -17.39 -2.75 -5.27
C GLU A 94 -17.55 -2.09 -6.64
N ALA A 95 -16.51 -1.41 -7.14
CA ALA A 95 -16.55 -0.76 -8.45
C ALA A 95 -16.69 -1.78 -9.59
N GLU A 96 -17.35 -1.39 -10.68
CA GLU A 96 -17.59 -2.29 -11.82
C GLU A 96 -16.30 -2.66 -12.56
N ASN A 97 -15.29 -1.80 -12.51
CA ASN A 97 -13.98 -2.02 -13.12
C ASN A 97 -12.99 -2.79 -12.21
N ARG A 98 -13.48 -3.60 -11.27
CA ARG A 98 -12.63 -4.50 -10.47
C ARG A 98 -11.95 -5.53 -11.36
N LEU A 99 -10.65 -5.71 -11.15
CA LEU A 99 -9.89 -6.79 -11.81
C LEU A 99 -10.20 -8.10 -11.10
N LEU A 100 -10.74 -9.07 -11.85
CA LEU A 100 -11.24 -10.35 -11.30
C LEU A 100 -10.31 -11.52 -11.59
N GLU A 101 -9.56 -11.51 -12.68
CA GLU A 101 -8.71 -12.63 -13.10
C GLU A 101 -7.42 -12.12 -13.75
N PRO A 102 -6.33 -12.90 -13.69
CA PRO A 102 -5.09 -12.52 -14.37
C PRO A 102 -5.32 -12.46 -15.87
N GLN A 103 -4.61 -11.55 -16.53
CA GLN A 103 -4.71 -11.39 -17.98
C GLN A 103 -3.32 -11.29 -18.58
N ILE A 104 -3.15 -11.88 -19.76
CA ILE A 104 -1.92 -11.82 -20.55
C ILE A 104 -2.27 -11.21 -21.90
N ARG A 105 -1.39 -10.36 -22.42
CA ARG A 105 -1.55 -9.79 -23.76
C ARG A 105 -1.19 -10.82 -24.82
N SER A 106 -2.13 -11.10 -25.72
CA SER A 106 -1.95 -11.92 -26.93
C SER A 106 -2.64 -11.22 -28.10
N ASP A 107 -1.99 -11.15 -29.26
CA ASP A 107 -2.53 -10.53 -30.48
C ASP A 107 -3.12 -9.11 -30.27
N GLY A 108 -2.44 -8.31 -29.45
CA GLY A 108 -2.82 -6.93 -29.16
C GLY A 108 -3.98 -6.76 -28.15
N LYS A 109 -4.55 -7.85 -27.61
CA LYS A 109 -5.62 -7.82 -26.62
C LYS A 109 -5.23 -8.52 -25.33
N LEU A 110 -5.81 -8.09 -24.21
CA LEU A 110 -5.70 -8.80 -22.94
C LEU A 110 -6.70 -9.96 -22.92
N ILE A 111 -6.21 -11.16 -22.62
CA ILE A 111 -7.00 -12.38 -22.53
C ILE A 111 -6.85 -12.94 -21.11
N ALA A 112 -7.93 -13.43 -20.53
CA ALA A 112 -7.92 -14.11 -19.24
C ALA A 112 -6.94 -15.29 -19.25
N ALA A 113 -6.20 -15.44 -18.16
CA ALA A 113 -5.21 -16.49 -17.94
C ALA A 113 -5.36 -17.09 -16.55
N ASP A 114 -4.78 -18.26 -16.34
CA ASP A 114 -4.59 -18.78 -14.99
C ASP A 114 -3.37 -18.14 -14.31
N TRP A 115 -3.30 -18.28 -12.99
CA TRP A 115 -2.21 -17.70 -12.21
C TRP A 115 -0.83 -18.28 -12.55
N PRO A 116 -0.63 -19.60 -12.68
CA PRO A 116 0.65 -20.16 -13.09
C PRO A 116 1.16 -19.59 -14.41
N ALA A 117 0.31 -19.48 -15.44
CA ALA A 117 0.69 -18.90 -16.72
C ALA A 117 1.02 -17.41 -16.59
N ALA A 118 0.21 -16.62 -15.87
CA ALA A 118 0.45 -15.18 -15.72
C ALA A 118 1.75 -14.88 -14.95
N ILE A 119 2.04 -15.64 -13.89
CA ILE A 119 3.31 -15.51 -13.15
C ILE A 119 4.50 -15.96 -13.99
N SER A 120 4.36 -17.09 -14.71
CA SER A 120 5.42 -17.59 -15.60
C SER A 120 5.74 -16.56 -16.68
N GLU A 121 4.73 -16.02 -17.35
CA GLU A 121 4.87 -15.01 -18.40
C GLU A 121 5.50 -13.72 -17.87
N ALA A 122 5.00 -13.19 -16.75
CA ALA A 122 5.57 -12.01 -16.10
C ALA A 122 7.05 -12.22 -15.74
N SER A 123 7.39 -13.39 -15.18
CA SER A 123 8.77 -13.70 -14.82
C SER A 123 9.69 -13.85 -16.04
N LEU A 124 9.20 -14.47 -17.12
CA LEU A 124 9.95 -14.65 -18.35
C LEU A 124 10.24 -13.30 -19.00
N GLN A 125 9.23 -12.43 -19.07
CA GLN A 125 9.35 -11.07 -19.57
C GLN A 125 10.38 -10.26 -18.77
N LEU A 126 10.33 -10.31 -17.44
CA LEU A 126 11.29 -9.58 -16.60
C LEU A 126 12.73 -10.10 -16.73
N LYS A 127 12.93 -11.41 -16.91
CA LYS A 127 14.26 -12.02 -17.07
C LYS A 127 14.97 -11.65 -18.38
N GLN A 128 14.26 -11.10 -19.36
CA GLN A 128 14.85 -10.66 -20.63
C GLN A 128 15.70 -9.39 -20.49
N PHE A 129 15.53 -8.65 -19.39
CA PHE A 129 16.14 -7.35 -19.18
C PHE A 129 17.08 -7.35 -17.98
N THR A 130 18.07 -6.47 -18.02
CA THR A 130 18.94 -6.21 -16.88
C THR A 130 18.27 -5.24 -15.90
N GLY A 131 18.68 -5.23 -14.63
CA GLY A 131 18.08 -4.37 -13.62
C GLY A 131 18.09 -2.86 -13.91
N ASN A 132 18.98 -2.39 -14.78
CA ASN A 132 19.01 -0.98 -15.22
C ASN A 132 17.91 -0.64 -16.23
N GLU A 133 17.37 -1.65 -16.93
CA GLU A 133 16.32 -1.50 -17.94
C GLU A 133 14.92 -1.74 -17.37
N ILE A 134 14.83 -2.08 -16.08
CA ILE A 134 13.58 -2.36 -15.38
C ILE A 134 13.32 -1.25 -14.37
N ALA A 135 12.08 -0.77 -14.32
CA ALA A 135 11.61 0.11 -13.25
C ALA A 135 10.41 -0.48 -12.52
N ILE A 136 10.38 -0.27 -11.20
CA ILE A 136 9.30 -0.70 -10.32
C ILE A 136 8.72 0.55 -9.65
N VAL A 137 7.45 0.83 -9.91
CA VAL A 137 6.70 1.89 -9.22
C VAL A 137 5.75 1.23 -8.25
N ALA A 138 6.09 1.30 -6.96
CA ALA A 138 5.29 0.74 -5.88
C ALA A 138 4.31 1.78 -5.29
N SER A 139 3.49 1.36 -4.34
CA SER A 139 2.50 2.24 -3.70
C SER A 139 2.78 2.44 -2.22
N GLY A 140 2.57 3.67 -1.74
CA GLY A 140 2.47 3.96 -0.30
C GLY A 140 1.21 3.38 0.37
N ARG A 141 0.36 2.67 -0.39
CA ARG A 141 -0.79 1.87 0.12
C ARG A 141 -0.50 0.38 0.27
N MET A 142 0.70 -0.07 -0.08
CA MET A 142 1.10 -1.45 0.12
C MET A 142 1.44 -1.73 1.59
N THR A 143 1.24 -2.97 2.03
CA THR A 143 1.67 -3.42 3.36
C THR A 143 3.19 -3.56 3.42
N ASN A 144 3.74 -3.64 4.62
CA ASN A 144 5.18 -3.83 4.82
C ASN A 144 5.67 -5.16 4.23
N GLU A 145 4.85 -6.20 4.30
CA GLU A 145 5.11 -7.52 3.74
C GLU A 145 5.26 -7.43 2.21
N GLU A 146 4.33 -6.74 1.56
CA GLU A 146 4.34 -6.48 0.12
C GLU A 146 5.55 -5.63 -0.29
N LEU A 147 5.85 -4.55 0.44
CA LEU A 147 7.01 -3.70 0.18
C LEU A 147 8.32 -4.48 0.37
N TRP A 148 8.39 -5.40 1.33
CA TRP A 148 9.58 -6.20 1.56
C TRP A 148 9.81 -7.20 0.43
N LEU A 149 8.76 -7.90 -0.02
CA LEU A 149 8.82 -8.78 -1.17
C LEU A 149 9.18 -8.00 -2.45
N THR A 150 8.64 -6.80 -2.62
CA THR A 150 9.02 -5.87 -3.70
C THR A 150 10.51 -5.54 -3.62
N SER A 151 11.05 -5.24 -2.43
CA SER A 151 12.48 -5.02 -2.23
C SER A 151 13.33 -6.25 -2.54
N GLN A 152 12.83 -7.45 -2.25
CA GLN A 152 13.52 -8.70 -2.61
C GLN A 152 13.50 -8.94 -4.12
N LEU A 153 12.36 -8.70 -4.77
CA LEU A 153 12.21 -8.79 -6.23
C LEU A 153 13.15 -7.83 -6.94
N ALA A 154 13.17 -6.56 -6.52
CA ALA A 154 14.09 -5.56 -7.03
C ALA A 154 15.56 -6.00 -6.88
N LYS A 155 15.95 -6.55 -5.72
CA LYS A 155 17.30 -7.07 -5.50
C LYS A 155 17.63 -8.26 -6.38
N SER A 156 16.70 -9.20 -6.53
CA SER A 156 16.88 -10.40 -7.37
C SER A 156 17.09 -10.05 -8.84
N LEU A 157 16.42 -8.99 -9.31
CA LEU A 157 16.52 -8.49 -10.68
C LEU A 157 17.59 -7.41 -10.86
N GLY A 158 18.25 -6.96 -9.79
CA GLY A 158 19.24 -5.88 -9.81
C GLY A 158 18.67 -4.47 -10.04
N VAL A 159 17.38 -4.26 -9.82
CA VAL A 159 16.66 -3.00 -10.11
C VAL A 159 17.08 -1.86 -9.19
N GLN A 160 17.43 -0.72 -9.78
CA GLN A 160 17.72 0.54 -9.07
C GLN A 160 16.64 1.61 -9.24
N TRP A 161 15.83 1.50 -10.30
CA TRP A 161 14.71 2.38 -10.63
C TRP A 161 13.46 2.00 -9.85
N ILE A 162 13.50 2.19 -8.53
CA ILE A 162 12.37 1.96 -7.65
C ILE A 162 11.95 3.22 -6.91
N ASP A 163 10.66 3.50 -6.91
CA ASP A 163 10.04 4.62 -6.18
C ASP A 163 8.57 4.33 -5.87
N ILE A 164 7.93 5.21 -5.09
CA ILE A 164 6.49 5.19 -4.83
C ILE A 164 5.83 6.49 -5.30
N VAL A 165 4.54 6.42 -5.62
CA VAL A 165 3.77 7.61 -6.01
C VAL A 165 3.43 8.47 -4.77
N PRO A 166 3.83 9.76 -4.73
CA PRO A 166 3.39 10.68 -3.69
C PRO A 166 1.92 11.02 -3.89
N ARG A 167 1.17 11.11 -2.79
CA ARG A 167 -0.23 11.53 -2.83
C ARG A 167 -0.46 12.56 -1.75
N ARG A 168 -0.48 13.82 -2.14
CA ARG A 168 -0.73 14.94 -1.24
C ARG A 168 -2.04 15.61 -1.60
N GLU A 169 -2.87 15.82 -0.60
CA GLU A 169 -4.11 16.56 -0.69
C GLU A 169 -4.24 17.45 0.55
N PRO A 170 -5.14 18.46 0.56
CA PRO A 170 -5.41 19.24 1.76
C PRO A 170 -5.78 18.35 2.95
N GLY A 171 -5.08 18.55 4.06
CA GLY A 171 -5.32 17.92 5.35
C GLY A 171 -5.93 18.88 6.35
N ASP A 172 -5.97 18.45 7.61
CA ASP A 172 -6.29 19.28 8.77
C ASP A 172 -5.38 18.94 9.96
N ASP A 173 -5.43 19.79 10.98
CA ASP A 173 -4.65 19.64 12.22
C ASP A 173 -5.26 18.62 13.20
N ILE A 174 -6.23 17.80 12.76
CA ILE A 174 -6.99 16.89 13.62
C ILE A 174 -6.64 15.43 13.30
N LEU A 175 -7.16 14.87 12.20
CA LEU A 175 -6.94 13.47 11.82
C LEU A 175 -6.76 13.27 10.31
N LEU A 176 -7.11 14.23 9.47
CA LEU A 176 -7.00 14.07 8.03
C LEU A 176 -5.59 14.50 7.60
N SER A 177 -4.66 13.55 7.50
CA SER A 177 -3.28 13.86 7.10
C SER A 177 -3.17 14.27 5.64
N GLU A 178 -2.36 15.30 5.34
CA GLU A 178 -2.04 15.72 3.97
C GLU A 178 -1.45 14.58 3.13
N ASP A 179 -0.67 13.69 3.75
CA ASP A 179 -0.16 12.49 3.11
C ASP A 179 -1.29 11.45 3.00
N ARG A 180 -1.78 11.23 1.77
CA ARG A 180 -2.83 10.26 1.45
C ARG A 180 -2.30 8.83 1.30
N ASN A 181 -1.01 8.61 1.52
CA ASN A 181 -0.44 7.28 1.63
C ASN A 181 -0.42 6.84 3.11
N PRO A 182 -1.09 5.73 3.48
CA PRO A 182 -1.14 5.24 4.85
C PRO A 182 0.20 4.65 5.34
N ASN A 183 1.11 4.30 4.42
CA ASN A 183 2.33 3.57 4.71
C ASN A 183 3.59 4.17 4.05
N THR A 184 3.64 5.50 3.85
CA THR A 184 4.86 6.19 3.35
C THR A 184 6.09 5.86 4.19
N ASN A 185 5.94 5.84 5.52
CA ASN A 185 7.04 5.51 6.42
C ASN A 185 7.52 4.06 6.25
N GLY A 186 6.60 3.09 6.09
CA GLY A 186 6.96 1.71 5.81
C GLY A 186 7.69 1.57 4.47
N ALA A 187 7.18 2.21 3.42
CA ALA A 187 7.82 2.21 2.10
C ALA A 187 9.23 2.81 2.14
N ARG A 188 9.41 3.97 2.79
CA ARG A 188 10.73 4.61 2.98
C ARG A 188 11.72 3.67 3.67
N LEU A 189 11.30 3.07 4.79
CA LEU A 189 12.16 2.19 5.59
C LEU A 189 12.54 0.89 4.86
N ILE A 190 11.57 0.27 4.17
CA ILE A 190 11.73 -1.08 3.60
C ILE A 190 12.40 -1.04 2.23
N LEU A 191 12.02 -0.09 1.38
CA LEU A 191 12.64 0.11 0.07
C LEU A 191 14.01 0.77 0.19
N GLY A 192 14.37 1.32 1.36
CA GLY A 192 15.65 1.96 1.61
C GLY A 192 15.81 3.29 0.89
N SER A 193 14.70 3.95 0.54
CA SER A 193 14.72 5.26 -0.11
C SER A 193 15.06 6.34 0.91
N THR A 194 16.15 7.07 0.68
CA THR A 194 16.47 8.29 1.44
C THR A 194 15.83 9.53 0.84
N SER A 195 15.30 9.42 -0.38
CA SER A 195 14.61 10.49 -1.08
C SER A 195 13.12 10.53 -0.74
N GLU A 196 12.51 11.69 -0.94
CA GLU A 196 11.06 11.84 -0.80
C GLU A 196 10.32 10.96 -1.81
N PRO A 197 9.11 10.48 -1.46
CA PRO A 197 8.22 9.78 -2.39
C PRO A 197 8.11 10.54 -3.72
N GLY A 198 8.39 9.87 -4.82
CA GLY A 198 8.24 10.42 -6.16
C GLY A 198 9.48 11.08 -6.75
N ALA A 199 10.58 11.16 -5.99
CA ALA A 199 11.81 11.83 -6.43
C ALA A 199 12.39 11.28 -7.75
N LYS A 200 12.15 10.00 -8.07
CA LYS A 200 12.64 9.35 -9.30
C LYS A 200 11.58 9.21 -10.38
N LEU A 201 10.31 9.53 -10.13
CA LEU A 201 9.22 9.26 -11.11
C LEU A 201 9.42 10.02 -12.42
N MET A 202 9.85 11.28 -12.36
CA MET A 202 10.17 12.05 -13.57
C MET A 202 11.34 11.45 -14.35
N ALA A 203 12.38 10.98 -13.64
CA ALA A 203 13.51 10.32 -14.27
C ALA A 203 13.11 8.96 -14.89
N ILE A 204 12.24 8.20 -14.22
CA ILE A 204 11.66 6.96 -14.75
C ILE A 204 10.85 7.25 -16.02
N ALA A 205 10.01 8.29 -16.02
CA ALA A 205 9.22 8.66 -17.20
C ALA A 205 10.10 9.05 -18.40
N GLU A 206 11.16 9.81 -18.17
CA GLU A 206 12.11 10.19 -19.22
C GLU A 206 12.93 8.99 -19.70
N ALA A 207 13.36 8.10 -18.80
CA ALA A 207 14.09 6.88 -19.17
C ALA A 207 13.21 5.86 -19.92
N VAL A 208 11.89 5.82 -19.63
CA VAL A 208 10.92 5.08 -20.46
C VAL A 208 10.82 5.73 -21.85
N LYS A 209 10.83 7.06 -21.94
CA LYS A 209 10.75 7.80 -23.21
C LYS A 209 12.00 7.62 -24.07
N SER A 210 13.18 7.61 -23.46
CA SER A 210 14.45 7.42 -24.14
C SER A 210 14.71 5.96 -24.56
N GLY A 211 13.93 5.01 -24.03
CA GLY A 211 14.12 3.58 -24.25
C GLY A 211 15.19 2.93 -23.36
N GLU A 212 15.70 3.66 -22.38
CA GLU A 212 16.60 3.11 -21.34
C GLU A 212 15.84 2.11 -20.46
N ILE A 213 14.62 2.45 -20.04
CA ILE A 213 13.70 1.52 -19.37
C ILE A 213 12.82 0.85 -20.41
N LYS A 214 12.88 -0.49 -20.44
CA LYS A 214 12.13 -1.35 -21.36
C LYS A 214 11.06 -2.18 -20.65
N ALA A 215 11.19 -2.35 -19.33
CA ALA A 215 10.23 -3.05 -18.51
C ALA A 215 9.74 -2.17 -17.36
N LEU A 216 8.43 -1.91 -17.32
CA LEU A 216 7.79 -1.16 -16.25
C LEU A 216 6.87 -2.07 -15.43
N VAL A 217 7.07 -2.10 -14.12
CA VAL A 217 6.21 -2.83 -13.17
C VAL A 217 5.49 -1.83 -12.29
N MET A 218 4.17 -1.76 -12.41
CA MET A 218 3.32 -0.90 -11.57
C MET A 218 2.63 -1.75 -10.51
N LEU A 219 2.90 -1.46 -9.24
CA LEU A 219 2.33 -2.17 -8.09
C LEU A 219 1.38 -1.25 -7.33
N LYS A 220 0.07 -1.50 -7.47
CA LYS A 220 -1.04 -0.71 -6.89
C LYS A 220 -1.07 0.76 -7.26
N GLU A 221 -0.47 1.11 -8.39
CA GLU A 221 -0.45 2.49 -8.87
C GLU A 221 -0.94 2.58 -10.30
N ASN A 222 -1.48 3.75 -10.62
CA ASN A 222 -1.84 4.09 -11.99
C ASN A 222 -0.62 4.72 -12.67
N ALA A 223 -0.19 4.14 -13.79
CA ALA A 223 0.94 4.64 -14.58
C ALA A 223 0.76 6.09 -15.05
N MET A 224 -0.48 6.58 -15.15
CA MET A 224 -0.77 7.99 -15.47
C MET A 224 -0.18 8.97 -14.45
N HIS A 225 0.09 8.55 -13.21
CA HIS A 225 0.78 9.39 -12.22
C HIS A 225 2.25 9.68 -12.58
N LEU A 226 2.82 8.98 -13.55
CA LEU A 226 4.14 9.29 -14.12
C LEU A 226 4.09 10.48 -15.09
N GLY A 227 2.90 11.00 -15.41
CA GLY A 227 2.73 12.06 -16.40
C GLY A 227 2.93 11.61 -17.84
N MET A 228 2.94 10.29 -18.08
CA MET A 228 3.11 9.72 -19.42
C MET A 228 1.75 9.51 -20.12
N PRO A 229 1.67 9.76 -21.43
CA PRO A 229 0.50 9.38 -22.23
C PRO A 229 0.38 7.86 -22.36
N VAL A 230 -0.85 7.36 -22.51
CA VAL A 230 -1.15 5.93 -22.57
C VAL A 230 -0.50 5.26 -23.79
N GLU A 231 -0.35 5.99 -24.88
CA GLU A 231 0.28 5.53 -26.12
C GLU A 231 1.74 5.14 -25.90
N GLN A 232 2.46 5.86 -25.04
CA GLN A 232 3.85 5.57 -24.71
C GLN A 232 3.97 4.26 -23.93
N LEU A 233 3.01 3.97 -23.05
CA LEU A 233 2.97 2.69 -22.32
C LEU A 233 2.76 1.49 -23.24
N ALA A 234 2.12 1.69 -24.40
CA ALA A 234 1.93 0.64 -25.40
C ALA A 234 3.21 0.30 -26.18
N GLN A 235 4.21 1.17 -26.15
CA GLN A 235 5.50 0.97 -26.82
C GLN A 235 6.51 0.21 -25.95
N LEU A 236 6.24 0.09 -24.65
CA LEU A 236 7.10 -0.67 -23.73
C LEU A 236 7.07 -2.15 -24.10
N PRO A 237 8.25 -2.79 -24.28
CA PRO A 237 8.33 -4.23 -24.45
C PRO A 237 7.64 -5.02 -23.32
N VAL A 238 7.76 -4.54 -22.08
CA VAL A 238 7.15 -5.16 -20.91
C VAL A 238 6.46 -4.12 -20.05
N PHE A 239 5.17 -4.33 -19.78
CA PHE A 239 4.40 -3.47 -18.90
C PHE A 239 3.49 -4.31 -18.01
N ILE A 240 3.91 -4.54 -16.77
CA ILE A 240 3.21 -5.40 -15.81
C ILE A 240 2.42 -4.52 -14.83
N VAL A 241 1.14 -4.82 -14.66
CA VAL A 241 0.26 -4.08 -13.73
C VAL A 241 -0.31 -5.03 -12.69
N MET A 242 0.03 -4.82 -11.43
CA MET A 242 -0.64 -5.44 -10.28
C MET A 242 -1.57 -4.41 -9.64
N ASN A 243 -2.89 -4.57 -9.74
CA ASN A 243 -3.82 -3.56 -9.25
C ASN A 243 -5.18 -4.14 -8.83
N ILE A 244 -5.97 -3.34 -8.11
CA ILE A 244 -7.33 -3.67 -7.66
C ILE A 244 -8.35 -3.36 -8.77
N LEU A 245 -8.14 -2.24 -9.44
CA LEU A 245 -9.05 -1.66 -10.43
C LEU A 245 -8.35 -1.53 -11.77
N ALA A 246 -9.09 -1.79 -12.85
CA ALA A 246 -8.64 -1.47 -14.19
C ALA A 246 -8.72 0.04 -14.41
N HIS A 247 -7.70 0.59 -15.07
CA HIS A 247 -7.66 1.96 -15.55
C HIS A 247 -7.22 1.97 -17.02
N GLU A 248 -7.23 3.14 -17.65
CA GLU A 248 -6.91 3.28 -19.08
C GLU A 248 -5.54 2.66 -19.43
N ALA A 249 -4.50 2.96 -18.64
CA ALA A 249 -3.19 2.35 -18.82
C ALA A 249 -3.18 0.81 -18.63
N THR A 250 -4.07 0.21 -17.83
CA THR A 250 -4.14 -1.25 -17.68
C THR A 250 -4.37 -1.93 -19.03
N GLN A 251 -5.12 -1.29 -19.95
CA GLN A 251 -5.38 -1.81 -21.29
C GLN A 251 -4.15 -1.88 -22.19
N LYS A 252 -2.99 -1.34 -21.76
CA LYS A 252 -1.71 -1.44 -22.46
C LYS A 252 -0.74 -2.42 -21.81
N ALA A 253 -1.08 -2.99 -20.65
CA ALA A 253 -0.23 -3.94 -19.95
C ALA A 253 0.01 -5.21 -20.78
N THR A 254 1.21 -5.78 -20.66
CA THR A 254 1.56 -7.12 -21.16
C THR A 254 1.05 -8.21 -20.23
N VAL A 255 1.04 -7.96 -18.93
CA VAL A 255 0.44 -8.84 -17.90
C VAL A 255 -0.31 -8.01 -16.86
N VAL A 256 -1.52 -8.45 -16.52
CA VAL A 256 -2.36 -7.86 -15.45
C VAL A 256 -2.54 -8.89 -14.34
N LEU A 257 -2.23 -8.49 -13.11
CA LEU A 257 -2.28 -9.32 -11.91
C LEU A 257 -3.31 -8.72 -10.94
N PRO A 258 -4.52 -9.30 -10.81
CA PRO A 258 -5.58 -8.76 -9.95
C PRO A 258 -5.22 -8.93 -8.47
N ALA A 259 -5.21 -7.82 -7.74
CA ALA A 259 -4.79 -7.76 -6.35
C ALA A 259 -5.92 -7.36 -5.39
N CYS A 260 -5.81 -7.81 -4.13
CA CYS A 260 -6.75 -7.51 -3.06
C CYS A 260 -6.81 -6.03 -2.65
N GLY A 261 -7.99 -5.52 -2.37
CA GLY A 261 -8.18 -4.25 -1.67
C GLY A 261 -7.79 -4.30 -0.19
N PHE A 262 -7.77 -3.14 0.48
CA PHE A 262 -7.31 -3.07 1.88
C PHE A 262 -8.15 -3.94 2.85
N ALA A 263 -9.46 -4.05 2.61
CA ALA A 263 -10.35 -4.86 3.42
C ALA A 263 -10.33 -6.36 3.05
N GLU A 264 -9.63 -6.74 1.98
CA GLU A 264 -9.58 -8.10 1.44
C GLU A 264 -8.29 -8.84 1.79
N LYS A 265 -7.38 -8.18 2.50
CA LYS A 265 -6.05 -8.70 2.82
C LYS A 265 -5.60 -8.45 4.24
N ARG A 266 -4.47 -9.07 4.61
CA ARG A 266 -3.81 -8.89 5.90
C ARG A 266 -2.39 -8.37 5.69
N GLY A 267 -1.90 -7.63 6.68
CA GLY A 267 -0.51 -7.19 6.70
C GLY A 267 -0.28 -6.14 7.77
N SER A 268 0.88 -5.51 7.72
CA SER A 268 1.25 -4.45 8.64
C SER A 268 1.57 -3.16 7.88
N MET A 269 1.34 -2.02 8.54
CA MET A 269 1.65 -0.69 8.01
C MET A 269 2.23 0.19 9.12
N ILE A 270 3.10 1.12 8.75
CA ILE A 270 3.68 2.13 9.64
C ILE A 270 3.07 3.48 9.28
N ASN A 271 2.25 4.00 10.18
CA ASN A 271 1.56 5.27 9.97
C ASN A 271 2.54 6.47 10.02
N GLY A 272 2.03 7.67 9.73
CA GLY A 272 2.80 8.93 9.69
C GLY A 272 3.52 9.27 10.98
N LYS A 273 3.01 8.82 12.14
CA LYS A 273 3.63 8.98 13.46
C LYS A 273 4.62 7.85 13.81
N GLY A 274 4.93 6.96 12.85
CA GLY A 274 5.87 5.85 13.04
C GLY A 274 5.29 4.65 13.79
N ARG A 275 3.98 4.57 13.98
CA ARG A 275 3.33 3.45 14.68
C ARG A 275 3.06 2.30 13.73
N LEU A 276 3.56 1.11 14.09
CA LEU A 276 3.20 -0.15 13.45
C LEU A 276 1.76 -0.54 13.81
N GLN A 277 0.93 -0.80 12.80
CA GLN A 277 -0.46 -1.21 12.95
C GLN A 277 -0.76 -2.41 12.05
N ARG A 278 -1.73 -3.24 12.46
CA ARG A 278 -2.15 -4.44 11.73
C ARG A 278 -3.42 -4.17 10.91
N LEU A 279 -3.34 -4.44 9.62
CA LEU A 279 -4.46 -4.52 8.69
C LEU A 279 -5.03 -5.94 8.70
N ASN A 280 -6.34 -6.07 8.89
CA ASN A 280 -7.01 -7.38 8.91
C ASN A 280 -8.06 -7.48 7.80
N ARG A 281 -8.14 -8.68 7.21
CA ARG A 281 -9.10 -9.05 6.18
C ARG A 281 -10.51 -9.14 6.75
N ALA A 282 -11.40 -8.32 6.23
CA ALA A 282 -12.82 -8.24 6.59
C ALA A 282 -13.75 -8.91 5.55
N ALA A 283 -13.33 -8.98 4.28
CA ALA A 283 -14.04 -9.60 3.17
C ALA A 283 -13.10 -10.51 2.37
N ARG A 284 -13.65 -11.47 1.63
CA ARG A 284 -12.90 -12.22 0.61
C ARG A 284 -12.77 -11.37 -0.67
N PRO A 285 -11.65 -11.47 -1.40
CA PRO A 285 -11.51 -10.81 -2.69
C PRO A 285 -12.48 -11.39 -3.74
N PRO A 286 -12.92 -10.59 -4.72
CA PRO A 286 -13.80 -11.06 -5.79
C PRO A 286 -13.02 -11.85 -6.85
N GLY A 287 -13.72 -12.78 -7.51
CA GLY A 287 -13.16 -13.59 -8.59
C GLY A 287 -11.94 -14.40 -8.15
N ASN A 288 -10.90 -14.35 -8.98
CA ASN A 288 -9.60 -14.98 -8.79
C ASN A 288 -8.53 -13.99 -8.30
N ALA A 289 -8.90 -12.78 -7.82
CA ALA A 289 -7.93 -11.85 -7.24
C ALA A 289 -7.21 -12.46 -6.02
N ARG A 290 -5.90 -12.22 -5.90
CA ARG A 290 -5.07 -12.80 -4.83
C ARG A 290 -4.52 -11.73 -3.90
N ASP A 291 -4.10 -12.18 -2.72
CA ASP A 291 -3.39 -11.32 -1.79
C ASP A 291 -2.05 -10.89 -2.41
N ASP A 292 -1.71 -9.62 -2.26
CA ASP A 292 -0.57 -9.00 -2.93
C ASP A 292 0.76 -9.70 -2.60
N TRP A 293 0.92 -10.14 -1.35
CA TRP A 293 2.13 -10.83 -0.93
C TRP A 293 2.27 -12.21 -1.59
N GLU A 294 1.16 -12.89 -1.92
CA GLU A 294 1.18 -14.18 -2.62
C GLU A 294 1.66 -13.96 -4.06
N ILE A 295 1.12 -12.95 -4.74
CA ILE A 295 1.50 -12.57 -6.10
C ILE A 295 3.00 -12.23 -6.14
N LEU A 296 3.46 -11.39 -5.22
CA LEU A 296 4.86 -10.96 -5.16
C LEU A 296 5.80 -12.10 -4.76
N ARG A 297 5.38 -13.01 -3.87
CA ARG A 297 6.14 -14.22 -3.53
C ARG A 297 6.29 -15.11 -4.75
N ASP A 298 5.20 -15.39 -5.46
CA ASP A 298 5.20 -16.30 -6.60
C ASP A 298 6.05 -15.73 -7.75
N LEU A 299 5.94 -14.42 -7.99
CA LEU A 299 6.79 -13.72 -8.96
C LEU A 299 8.27 -13.74 -8.55
N LEU A 300 8.56 -13.48 -7.28
CA LEU A 300 9.92 -13.56 -6.73
C LEU A 300 10.52 -14.96 -6.95
N GLN A 301 9.79 -16.02 -6.56
CA GLN A 301 10.20 -17.41 -6.77
C GLN A 301 10.42 -17.73 -8.25
N ALA A 302 9.52 -17.28 -9.12
CA ALA A 302 9.63 -17.48 -10.56
C ALA A 302 10.84 -16.76 -11.18
N VAL A 303 11.22 -15.57 -10.67
CA VAL A 303 12.44 -14.89 -11.12
C VAL A 303 13.74 -15.53 -10.58
N GLY A 304 13.62 -16.49 -9.68
CA GLY A 304 14.75 -17.23 -9.11
C GLY A 304 15.28 -16.65 -7.79
N GLY A 305 14.57 -15.69 -7.20
CA GLY A 305 14.84 -15.19 -5.85
C GLY A 305 13.81 -15.75 -4.87
N GLY A 306 14.17 -15.99 -3.62
CA GLY A 306 13.19 -16.17 -2.55
C GLY A 306 13.04 -17.59 -2.00
N ASP A 307 12.75 -17.61 -0.70
CA ASP A 307 12.53 -18.82 0.09
C ASP A 307 11.08 -19.31 -0.05
N SER A 308 10.82 -20.55 0.39
CA SER A 308 9.47 -21.07 0.56
C SER A 308 8.74 -20.35 1.69
N LEU A 309 7.99 -19.28 1.36
CA LEU A 309 7.15 -18.53 2.30
C LEU A 309 5.70 -19.03 2.23
N SER A 310 5.20 -19.57 3.34
CA SER A 310 3.87 -20.20 3.39
C SER A 310 2.75 -19.23 3.77
N SER A 311 3.08 -18.14 4.47
CA SER A 311 2.09 -17.19 5.00
C SER A 311 2.62 -15.75 5.07
N SER A 312 1.71 -14.78 5.16
CA SER A 312 2.05 -13.37 5.43
C SER A 312 2.78 -13.20 6.76
N ASP A 313 2.45 -14.02 7.77
CA ASP A 313 3.08 -13.96 9.08
C ASP A 313 4.53 -14.45 9.03
N ASP A 314 4.88 -15.35 8.10
CA ASP A 314 6.27 -15.73 7.83
C ASP A 314 7.06 -14.56 7.23
N VAL A 315 6.45 -13.82 6.29
CA VAL A 315 7.05 -12.59 5.72
C VAL A 315 7.31 -11.57 6.83
N PHE A 316 6.32 -11.33 7.69
CA PHE A 316 6.46 -10.44 8.83
C PHE A 316 7.57 -10.88 9.80
N ARG A 317 7.69 -12.19 10.05
CA ARG A 317 8.77 -12.76 10.87
C ARG A 317 10.14 -12.46 10.25
N ARG A 318 10.31 -12.68 8.95
CA ARG A 318 11.56 -12.37 8.23
C ARG A 318 11.92 -10.88 8.27
N ILE A 319 10.92 -10.01 8.12
CA ILE A 319 11.11 -8.56 8.29
C ILE A 319 11.60 -8.24 9.70
N SER A 320 10.95 -8.83 10.71
CA SER A 320 11.26 -8.60 12.12
C SER A 320 12.67 -9.07 12.48
N GLU A 321 13.07 -10.27 12.06
CA GLU A 321 14.42 -10.82 12.27
C GLU A 321 15.50 -9.88 11.69
N LYS A 322 15.28 -9.39 10.46
CA LYS A 322 16.19 -8.46 9.81
C LYS A 322 16.26 -7.11 10.53
N ALA A 323 15.12 -6.57 10.96
CA ALA A 323 15.04 -5.32 11.70
C ALA A 323 15.77 -5.43 13.06
N ILE A 324 15.58 -6.54 13.77
CA ILE A 324 16.30 -6.84 15.03
C ILE A 324 17.80 -6.91 14.79
N ALA A 325 18.25 -7.64 13.76
CA ALA A 325 19.67 -7.74 13.41
C ALA A 325 20.28 -6.37 13.12
N GLN A 326 19.57 -5.50 12.39
CA GLN A 326 20.00 -4.13 12.13
C GLN A 326 20.08 -3.29 13.41
N ALA A 327 19.07 -3.37 14.29
CA ALA A 327 19.06 -2.66 15.56
C ALA A 327 20.23 -3.07 16.47
N VAL A 328 20.51 -4.38 16.56
CA VAL A 328 21.65 -4.93 17.31
C VAL A 328 22.97 -4.40 16.73
N ALA A 329 23.13 -4.40 15.41
CA ALA A 329 24.33 -3.88 14.75
C ALA A 329 24.54 -2.37 15.02
N ILE A 330 23.45 -1.57 14.98
CA ILE A 330 23.49 -0.14 15.31
C ILE A 330 23.91 0.07 16.76
N GLN A 331 23.36 -0.72 17.70
CA GLN A 331 23.71 -0.63 19.12
C GLN A 331 25.17 -1.01 19.37
N ALA A 332 25.68 -2.06 18.69
CA ALA A 332 27.08 -2.45 18.75
C ALA A 332 28.02 -1.35 18.22
N ARG A 333 27.67 -0.74 17.07
CA ARG A 333 28.42 0.42 16.51
C ARG A 333 28.43 1.61 17.47
N ARG A 334 27.28 1.97 18.06
CA ARG A 334 27.19 3.05 19.05
C ARG A 334 28.08 2.77 20.27
N ARG A 335 28.09 1.53 20.77
CA ARG A 335 28.98 1.11 21.88
C ARG A 335 30.46 1.20 21.50
N ALA A 336 30.83 0.81 20.28
CA ALA A 336 32.22 0.90 19.80
C ALA A 336 32.68 2.36 19.65
N VAL A 337 31.85 3.23 19.09
CA VAL A 337 32.11 4.68 19.01
C VAL A 337 32.24 5.28 20.42
N GLY A 338 31.34 4.93 21.35
CA GLY A 338 31.42 5.38 22.74
C GLY A 338 32.72 4.97 23.43
N ARG A 339 33.23 3.74 23.19
CA ARG A 339 34.53 3.30 23.71
C ARG A 339 35.69 4.10 23.13
N LYS A 340 35.74 4.29 21.80
CA LYS A 340 36.79 5.10 21.16
C LYS A 340 36.80 6.54 21.65
N VAL A 341 35.63 7.16 21.85
CA VAL A 341 35.52 8.51 22.42
C VAL A 341 36.01 8.54 23.87
N HIS A 342 35.71 7.50 24.66
CA HIS A 342 36.21 7.39 26.03
C HIS A 342 37.73 7.22 26.09
N GLU A 343 38.31 6.35 25.25
CA GLU A 343 39.75 6.15 25.14
C GLU A 343 40.48 7.40 24.66
N ALA A 344 39.95 8.11 23.66
CA ALA A 344 40.49 9.37 23.17
C ALA A 344 40.44 10.48 24.25
N ARG A 345 39.35 10.56 25.02
CA ARG A 345 39.25 11.51 26.16
C ARG A 345 40.26 11.20 27.26
N LYS A 346 40.49 9.91 27.55
CA LYS A 346 41.49 9.46 28.51
C LYS A 346 42.91 9.80 28.05
N ALA A 347 43.21 9.64 26.75
CA ALA A 347 44.49 9.99 26.16
C ALA A 347 44.77 11.51 26.14
N LEU A 348 43.73 12.34 26.01
CA LEU A 348 43.82 13.80 26.01
C LEU A 348 43.79 14.43 27.42
N GLY A 349 43.74 13.64 28.49
CA GLY A 349 43.78 14.15 29.87
C GLY A 349 42.55 14.97 30.31
N VAL A 350 41.48 14.98 29.52
CA VAL A 350 40.26 15.75 29.81
C VAL A 350 39.47 15.04 30.91
N ARG A 351 39.53 15.55 32.15
CA ARG A 351 38.66 15.08 33.25
C ARG A 351 37.23 15.55 33.01
N ARG A 352 36.27 14.73 33.44
CA ARG A 352 34.85 15.09 33.46
C ARG A 352 34.65 16.16 34.53
N ASP A 353 34.27 17.36 34.11
CA ASP A 353 33.50 18.27 34.96
C ASP A 353 32.03 17.84 34.99
#